data_AF-A0A4Y9XUC3-F1
#
_entry.id   AF-A0A4Y9XUC3-F1
#
_cell.length_a   1.000
_cell.length_b   1.000
_cell.length_c   1.000
_cell.angle_alpha   90.00
_cell.angle_beta   90.00
_cell.angle_gamma   90.00
#
_symmetry.space_group_name_H-M   'P 1'
#
loop_
_entity.id
_entity.type
_entity.pdbx_description
1 polymer ?
#
loop_
_entity_poly.entity_id
_entity_poly.type
_entity_poly.pdbx_seq_one_letter_code
_entity_poly.pdbx_strand_id
1 'polypeptide(L)'
;MAGLRMSVVICATAFLLAGLLFTHWTADSLTLWKSPDTQTDARLWAAAAYYAVLARMPAWLAYIYAGVAAVGSLTILWSLRDGRAGNLMFDGGSIFLYGAAIYVYINDVLPNISTNFTFLVFPSQTPSISGSTSQHSPSASLPPFPAYLHEPTFQLASSHLVCSVMLTGVILLQAGRWWAEQADEDGDDDDAMVEDGEEPTTTREGTPTPPESKKTR
;
A
#
# COMPACT_ATOMS: atom_id res chain seq x y z
N MET A 1 14.41 -17.84 -8.15
CA MET A 1 13.00 -17.51 -8.52
C MET A 1 12.31 -16.55 -7.54
N ALA A 2 12.74 -16.44 -6.27
CA ALA A 2 12.16 -15.54 -5.27
C ALA A 2 12.22 -14.05 -5.68
N GLY A 3 13.36 -13.57 -6.19
CA GLY A 3 13.51 -12.18 -6.63
C GLY A 3 12.54 -11.72 -7.73
N LEU A 4 12.12 -12.61 -8.63
CA LEU A 4 11.13 -12.27 -9.67
C LEU A 4 9.73 -12.07 -9.06
N ARG A 5 9.35 -12.88 -8.08
CA ARG A 5 8.07 -12.75 -7.36
C ARG A 5 8.03 -11.43 -6.59
N MET A 6 9.10 -11.12 -5.85
CA MET A 6 9.22 -9.86 -5.11
C MET A 6 9.19 -8.64 -6.04
N SER A 7 9.90 -8.69 -7.18
CA SER A 7 9.87 -7.61 -8.18
C SER A 7 8.46 -7.34 -8.71
N VAL A 8 7.68 -8.39 -9.00
CA VAL A 8 6.29 -8.24 -9.45
C VAL A 8 5.40 -7.65 -8.34
N VAL A 9 5.55 -8.09 -7.10
CA VAL A 9 4.79 -7.53 -5.97
C VAL A 9 5.16 -6.06 -5.75
N ILE A 10 6.44 -5.72 -5.76
CA ILE A 10 6.92 -4.34 -5.59
C ILE A 10 6.42 -3.48 -6.75
N CYS A 11 6.49 -3.94 -8.00
CA CYS A 11 6.05 -3.18 -9.16
C CYS A 11 4.52 -2.97 -9.16
N ALA A 12 3.74 -4.01 -8.85
CA ALA A 12 2.29 -3.91 -8.75
C ALA A 12 1.85 -3.02 -7.57
N THR A 13 2.48 -3.19 -6.40
CA THR A 13 2.20 -2.39 -5.20
C THR A 13 2.63 -0.95 -5.42
N ALA A 14 3.77 -0.70 -6.07
CA ALA A 14 4.23 0.65 -6.42
C ALA A 14 3.31 1.30 -7.46
N PHE A 15 2.76 0.56 -8.42
CA PHE A 15 1.77 1.10 -9.35
C PHE A 15 0.47 1.49 -8.64
N LEU A 16 -0.01 0.66 -7.70
CA LEU A 16 -1.20 0.96 -6.91
C LEU A 16 -0.95 2.09 -5.91
N LEU A 17 0.22 2.12 -5.29
CA LEU A 17 0.62 3.15 -4.33
C LEU A 17 0.91 4.47 -5.02
N ALA A 18 1.65 4.49 -6.13
CA ALA A 18 1.82 5.70 -6.93
C ALA A 18 0.48 6.14 -7.53
N GLY A 19 -0.37 5.19 -7.92
CA GLY A 19 -1.70 5.44 -8.45
C GLY A 19 -2.75 5.85 -7.41
N LEU A 20 -2.55 5.61 -6.12
CA LEU A 20 -3.42 6.07 -5.03
C LEU A 20 -2.84 7.31 -4.34
N LEU A 21 -1.57 7.28 -3.96
CA LEU A 21 -0.90 8.40 -3.30
C LEU A 21 -0.72 9.59 -4.26
N PHE A 22 0.04 9.49 -5.35
CA PHE A 22 0.41 10.69 -6.12
C PHE A 22 -0.78 11.35 -6.84
N THR A 23 -1.73 10.56 -7.31
CA THR A 23 -2.92 11.07 -8.01
C THR A 23 -3.89 11.74 -7.02
N HIS A 24 -4.25 11.08 -5.91
CA HIS A 24 -5.22 11.60 -4.95
C HIS A 24 -4.62 12.62 -4.00
N TRP A 25 -3.29 12.61 -3.79
CA TRP A 25 -2.58 13.60 -2.97
C TRP A 25 -2.84 15.04 -3.41
N THR A 26 -3.06 15.27 -4.70
CA THR A 26 -3.40 16.61 -5.23
C THR A 26 -4.68 17.17 -4.58
N ALA A 27 -5.65 16.32 -4.27
CA ALA A 27 -6.87 16.68 -3.55
C ALA A 27 -6.70 16.54 -2.03
N ASP A 28 -6.09 15.43 -1.56
CA ASP A 28 -5.98 15.13 -0.13
C ASP A 28 -5.10 16.14 0.63
N SER A 29 -4.09 16.72 -0.03
CA SER A 29 -3.22 17.75 0.55
C SER A 29 -3.94 19.07 0.83
N LEU A 30 -5.05 19.32 0.12
CA LEU A 30 -5.89 20.52 0.30
C LEU A 30 -6.87 20.38 1.46
N THR A 31 -7.09 19.16 1.96
CA THR A 31 -8.06 18.85 3.02
C THR A 31 -7.38 18.49 4.34
N LEU A 32 -6.61 17.40 4.41
CA LEU A 32 -6.16 16.79 5.68
C LEU A 32 -5.10 17.58 6.44
N TRP A 33 -4.33 18.42 5.74
CA TRP A 33 -3.15 19.10 6.30
C TRP A 33 -3.40 20.57 6.62
N LYS A 34 -4.66 21.00 6.68
CA LYS A 34 -5.06 22.37 7.00
C LYS A 34 -5.84 22.39 8.31
N SER A 35 -5.54 23.37 9.14
CA SER A 35 -6.33 23.59 10.36
C SER A 35 -7.74 24.05 9.97
N PRO A 36 -8.76 23.74 10.78
CA PRO A 36 -10.14 24.18 10.55
C PRO A 36 -10.24 25.70 10.31
N ASP A 37 -9.42 26.48 11.02
CA ASP A 37 -9.41 27.95 10.93
C ASP A 37 -8.81 28.50 9.63
N THR A 38 -7.99 27.72 8.93
CA THR A 38 -7.34 28.12 7.67
C THR A 38 -7.95 27.45 6.44
N GLN A 39 -9.05 26.71 6.62
CA GLN A 39 -9.70 25.96 5.56
C GLN A 39 -10.68 26.85 4.80
N THR A 40 -10.26 27.28 3.61
CA THR A 40 -11.08 28.09 2.71
C THR A 40 -12.03 27.20 1.89
N ASP A 41 -13.27 27.65 1.72
CA ASP A 41 -14.28 26.98 0.87
C ASP A 41 -13.77 26.67 -0.54
N ALA A 42 -12.93 27.55 -1.11
CA ALA A 42 -12.32 27.34 -2.42
C ALA A 42 -11.47 26.05 -2.51
N ARG A 43 -10.81 25.64 -1.41
CA ARG A 43 -9.99 24.42 -1.37
C ARG A 43 -10.84 23.17 -1.28
N LEU A 44 -11.90 23.21 -0.48
CA LEU A 44 -12.90 22.14 -0.38
C LEU A 44 -13.60 21.92 -1.72
N TRP A 45 -13.96 23.01 -2.41
CA TRP A 45 -14.49 22.96 -3.76
C TRP A 45 -13.52 22.36 -4.77
N ALA A 46 -12.21 22.69 -4.70
CA ALA A 46 -11.20 22.10 -5.57
C ALA A 46 -11.04 20.58 -5.34
N ALA A 47 -11.03 20.14 -4.08
CA ALA A 47 -10.97 18.71 -3.74
C ALA A 47 -12.24 17.97 -4.20
N ALA A 48 -13.42 18.52 -3.93
CA ALA A 48 -14.69 17.95 -4.40
C ALA A 48 -14.78 17.92 -5.94
N ALA A 49 -14.20 18.91 -6.63
CA ALA A 49 -14.09 18.93 -8.09
C ALA A 49 -13.26 17.75 -8.61
N TYR A 50 -12.10 17.50 -8.00
CA TYR A 50 -11.29 16.33 -8.33
C TYR A 50 -12.07 15.02 -8.13
N TYR A 51 -12.72 14.84 -6.97
CA TYR A 51 -13.47 13.60 -6.69
C TYR A 51 -14.70 13.41 -7.58
N ALA A 52 -15.36 14.49 -8.01
CA ALA A 52 -16.48 14.37 -8.96
C ALA A 52 -15.99 14.01 -10.37
N VAL A 53 -14.81 14.49 -10.79
CA VAL A 53 -14.17 14.04 -12.03
C VAL A 53 -13.82 12.56 -11.93
N LEU A 54 -13.29 12.13 -10.78
CA LEU A 54 -12.99 10.73 -10.49
C LEU A 54 -14.26 9.86 -10.52
N ALA A 55 -15.39 10.35 -9.99
CA ALA A 55 -16.68 9.65 -10.03
C ALA A 55 -17.23 9.46 -11.45
N ARG A 56 -16.87 10.35 -12.38
CA ARG A 56 -17.29 10.32 -13.79
C ARG A 56 -16.30 9.59 -14.70
N MET A 57 -15.19 9.09 -14.15
CA MET A 57 -14.21 8.38 -14.96
C MET A 57 -14.82 7.12 -15.56
N PRO A 58 -14.42 6.77 -16.80
CA PRO A 58 -14.98 5.63 -17.49
C PRO A 58 -14.55 4.32 -16.82
N ALA A 59 -15.48 3.37 -16.72
CA ALA A 59 -15.33 2.14 -15.92
C ALA A 59 -14.12 1.26 -16.33
N TRP A 60 -13.62 1.40 -17.56
CA TRP A 60 -12.44 0.65 -18.01
C TRP A 60 -11.18 0.96 -17.20
N LEU A 61 -11.01 2.20 -16.71
CA LEU A 61 -9.90 2.55 -15.83
C LEU A 61 -9.99 1.78 -14.51
N ALA A 62 -11.20 1.66 -13.94
CA ALA A 62 -11.41 0.90 -12.71
C ALA A 62 -11.07 -0.59 -12.89
N TYR A 63 -11.36 -1.18 -14.06
CA TYR A 63 -10.97 -2.56 -14.36
C TYR A 63 -9.45 -2.74 -14.46
N ILE A 64 -8.71 -1.74 -14.96
CA ILE A 64 -7.24 -1.79 -14.97
C ILE A 64 -6.70 -1.78 -13.54
N TYR A 65 -7.19 -0.87 -12.68
CA TYR A 65 -6.79 -0.83 -11.27
C TYR A 65 -7.12 -2.14 -10.55
N ALA A 66 -8.31 -2.70 -10.77
CA ALA A 66 -8.70 -4.00 -10.23
C ALA A 66 -7.82 -5.14 -10.77
N GLY A 67 -7.43 -5.09 -12.04
CA GLY A 67 -6.53 -6.06 -12.66
C GLY A 67 -5.14 -6.05 -12.03
N VAL A 68 -4.54 -4.88 -11.84
CA VAL A 68 -3.24 -4.75 -11.16
C VAL A 68 -3.36 -5.19 -9.70
N ALA A 69 -4.45 -4.82 -9.02
CA ALA A 69 -4.73 -5.26 -7.66
C ALA A 69 -4.81 -6.79 -7.55
N ALA A 70 -5.51 -7.44 -8.49
CA ALA A 70 -5.64 -8.89 -8.56
C ALA A 70 -4.31 -9.58 -8.84
N VAL A 71 -3.49 -9.06 -9.75
CA VAL A 71 -2.14 -9.60 -10.04
C VAL A 71 -1.25 -9.52 -8.80
N GLY A 72 -1.26 -8.39 -8.09
CA GLY A 72 -0.54 -8.22 -6.82
C GLY A 72 -1.01 -9.23 -5.76
N SER A 73 -2.33 -9.34 -5.54
CA SER A 73 -2.92 -10.33 -4.61
C SER A 73 -2.51 -11.75 -4.94
N LEU A 74 -2.61 -12.14 -6.22
CA LEU A 74 -2.35 -13.50 -6.66
C LEU A 74 -0.88 -13.86 -6.50
N THR A 75 0.02 -12.87 -6.68
CA THR A 75 1.45 -13.07 -6.50
C THR A 75 1.82 -13.26 -5.03
N ILE A 76 1.23 -12.48 -4.11
CA ILE A 76 1.41 -12.66 -2.66
C ILE A 76 0.84 -14.03 -2.21
N LEU A 77 -0.34 -14.41 -2.70
CA LEU A 77 -0.94 -15.73 -2.42
C LEU A 77 -0.09 -16.89 -2.93
N TRP A 78 0.49 -16.74 -4.13
CA TRP A 78 1.40 -17.74 -4.68
C TRP A 78 2.67 -17.85 -3.85
N SER A 79 3.20 -16.72 -3.39
CA SER A 79 4.39 -16.68 -2.54
C SER A 79 4.13 -17.31 -1.16
N LEU A 80 2.96 -17.09 -0.55
CA LEU A 80 2.61 -17.65 0.76
C LEU A 80 2.60 -19.20 0.76
N ARG A 81 2.32 -19.83 -0.39
CA ARG A 81 2.29 -21.30 -0.52
C ARG A 81 3.66 -21.97 -0.37
N ASP A 82 4.75 -21.22 -0.45
CA ASP A 82 6.13 -21.76 -0.39
C ASP A 82 6.51 -22.30 1.01
N GLY A 83 5.76 -21.94 2.06
CA GLY A 83 5.82 -22.61 3.38
C GLY A 83 7.12 -22.47 4.19
N ARG A 84 8.14 -21.77 3.68
CA ARG A 84 9.38 -21.46 4.41
C ARG A 84 9.09 -20.51 5.59
N ALA A 85 9.69 -20.77 6.75
CA ALA A 85 9.40 -20.02 7.99
C ALA A 85 9.64 -18.50 7.87
N GLY A 86 10.76 -18.09 7.26
CA GLY A 86 11.04 -16.67 6.98
C GLY A 86 10.05 -16.05 6.01
N ASN A 87 9.62 -16.80 4.99
CA ASN A 87 8.63 -16.33 4.02
C ASN A 87 7.25 -16.11 4.65
N LEU A 88 6.85 -16.96 5.61
CA LEU A 88 5.52 -16.92 6.22
C LEU A 88 5.28 -15.64 7.04
N MET A 89 6.30 -15.14 7.73
CA MET A 89 6.18 -13.96 8.59
C MET A 89 6.03 -12.67 7.76
N PHE A 90 6.80 -12.55 6.67
CA PHE A 90 6.76 -11.36 5.80
C PHE A 90 5.59 -11.38 4.80
N ASP A 91 5.25 -12.53 4.20
CA ASP A 91 4.06 -12.64 3.33
C ASP A 91 2.75 -12.57 4.12
N GLY A 92 2.72 -13.10 5.35
CA GLY A 92 1.54 -13.03 6.23
C GLY A 92 1.17 -11.60 6.59
N GLY A 93 2.15 -10.77 6.93
CA GLY A 93 1.93 -9.33 7.16
C GLY A 93 1.53 -8.61 5.86
N SER A 94 2.19 -8.94 4.74
CA SER A 94 1.91 -8.32 3.45
C SER A 94 0.50 -8.62 2.96
N ILE A 95 0.02 -9.86 3.08
CA ILE A 95 -1.34 -10.21 2.66
C ILE A 95 -2.40 -9.57 3.54
N PHE A 96 -2.14 -9.45 4.84
CA PHE A 96 -3.04 -8.76 5.76
C PHE A 96 -3.17 -7.27 5.41
N LEU A 97 -2.04 -6.57 5.23
CA LEU A 97 -2.03 -5.16 4.87
C LEU A 97 -2.64 -4.91 3.49
N TYR A 98 -2.31 -5.74 2.52
CA TYR A 98 -2.84 -5.63 1.17
C TYR A 98 -4.35 -5.91 1.11
N GLY A 99 -4.82 -6.94 1.82
CA GLY A 99 -6.24 -7.24 1.98
C GLY A 99 -7.01 -6.15 2.71
N ALA A 100 -6.42 -5.57 3.76
CA ALA A 100 -7.01 -4.43 4.48
C ALA A 100 -7.14 -3.19 3.58
N ALA A 101 -6.13 -2.90 2.76
CA ALA A 101 -6.18 -1.80 1.78
C ALA A 101 -7.29 -2.02 0.75
N ILE A 102 -7.44 -3.24 0.21
CA ILE A 102 -8.54 -3.59 -0.69
C ILE A 102 -9.89 -3.43 0.01
N TYR A 103 -9.99 -3.90 1.26
CA TYR A 103 -11.23 -3.80 2.04
C TYR A 103 -11.67 -2.35 2.24
N VAL A 104 -10.75 -1.47 2.68
CA VAL A 104 -11.01 -0.02 2.85
C VAL A 104 -11.39 0.60 1.51
N TYR A 105 -10.71 0.26 0.43
CA TYR A 105 -11.02 0.80 -0.89
C TYR A 105 -12.44 0.41 -1.37
N ILE A 106 -12.83 -0.85 -1.19
CA ILE A 106 -14.15 -1.33 -1.63
C ILE A 106 -15.28 -0.81 -0.73
N ASN A 107 -15.06 -0.74 0.59
CA ASN A 107 -16.13 -0.42 1.55
C ASN A 107 -16.24 1.06 1.91
N ASP A 108 -15.16 1.82 1.80
CA ASP A 108 -15.17 3.24 2.16
C ASP A 108 -15.04 4.14 0.92
N VAL A 109 -14.07 3.87 0.04
CA VAL A 109 -13.76 4.76 -1.10
C VAL A 109 -14.84 4.69 -2.19
N LEU A 110 -15.12 3.49 -2.72
CA LEU A 110 -16.09 3.32 -3.80
C LEU A 110 -17.51 3.81 -3.47
N PRO A 111 -18.14 3.43 -2.35
CA PRO A 111 -19.50 3.86 -2.04
C PRO A 111 -19.56 5.36 -1.74
N ASN A 112 -18.53 5.94 -1.13
CA ASN A 112 -18.49 7.38 -0.85
C ASN A 112 -18.43 8.20 -2.15
N ILE A 113 -17.54 7.83 -3.08
CA ILE A 113 -17.45 8.47 -4.40
C ILE A 113 -18.78 8.35 -5.15
N SER A 114 -19.33 7.13 -5.22
CA SER A 114 -20.55 6.85 -5.98
C SER A 114 -21.77 7.61 -5.43
N THR A 115 -21.88 7.76 -4.11
CA THR A 115 -23.06 8.34 -3.46
C THR A 115 -22.99 9.86 -3.40
N ASN A 116 -21.84 10.43 -3.04
CA ASN A 116 -21.72 11.86 -2.73
C ASN A 116 -21.22 12.70 -3.92
N PHE A 117 -20.40 12.13 -4.82
CA PHE A 117 -19.67 12.90 -5.83
C PHE A 117 -20.16 12.70 -7.27
N THR A 118 -20.88 11.61 -7.57
CA THR A 118 -21.45 11.35 -8.91
C THR A 118 -22.42 12.45 -9.37
N PHE A 119 -23.32 12.87 -8.48
CA PHE A 119 -24.38 13.83 -8.75
C PHE A 119 -24.02 15.27 -8.39
N LEU A 120 -22.75 15.52 -8.03
CA LEU A 120 -22.31 16.85 -7.64
C LEU A 120 -22.35 17.79 -8.86
N VAL A 121 -23.31 18.72 -8.83
CA VAL A 121 -23.42 19.80 -9.80
C VAL A 121 -22.55 20.93 -9.32
N PHE A 122 -21.48 21.22 -10.06
CA PHE A 122 -20.70 22.41 -9.81
C PHE A 122 -21.56 23.63 -10.10
N PRO A 123 -21.52 24.67 -9.26
CA PRO A 123 -21.93 25.98 -9.70
C PRO A 123 -21.02 26.32 -10.87
N SER A 124 -21.52 26.07 -12.09
CA SER A 124 -20.88 26.51 -13.32
C SER A 124 -20.54 27.98 -13.10
N GLN A 125 -19.27 28.33 -13.31
CA GLN A 125 -18.92 29.70 -13.67
C GLN A 125 -19.79 30.02 -14.88
N THR A 126 -20.96 30.60 -14.64
CA THR A 126 -21.77 31.18 -15.69
C THR A 126 -20.85 32.21 -16.33
N PRO A 127 -20.58 32.13 -17.65
CA PRO A 127 -20.08 33.30 -18.31
C PRO A 127 -21.19 34.33 -18.11
N SER A 128 -20.91 35.34 -17.30
CA SER A 128 -21.73 36.54 -17.23
C SER A 128 -21.67 37.18 -18.61
N ILE A 129 -22.57 36.73 -19.49
CA ILE A 129 -22.83 37.41 -20.75
C ILE A 129 -23.22 38.83 -20.34
N SER A 130 -22.27 39.70 -20.57
CA SER A 130 -22.21 41.04 -20.05
C SER A 130 -23.30 41.87 -20.72
N GLY A 131 -24.24 42.35 -19.92
CA GLY A 131 -25.39 43.08 -20.43
C GLY A 131 -26.13 43.88 -19.38
N SER A 132 -25.44 44.57 -18.47
CA SER A 132 -25.84 45.89 -17.95
C SER A 132 -24.99 46.31 -16.74
N THR A 133 -24.21 47.35 -16.97
CA THR A 133 -23.77 48.44 -16.09
C THR A 133 -24.22 48.44 -14.62
N SER A 134 -23.22 48.68 -13.76
CA SER A 134 -23.23 49.39 -12.46
C SER A 134 -22.99 48.60 -11.17
N GLN A 135 -21.95 49.08 -10.47
CA GLN A 135 -21.67 49.05 -9.02
C GLN A 135 -21.05 47.79 -8.38
N HIS A 136 -19.77 47.95 -8.01
CA HIS A 136 -19.10 47.39 -6.83
C HIS A 136 -19.61 46.03 -6.31
N SER A 137 -19.20 44.94 -6.96
CA SER A 137 -19.24 43.60 -6.35
C SER A 137 -17.80 43.20 -6.01
N PRO A 138 -17.43 43.06 -4.72
CA PRO A 138 -16.13 42.50 -4.38
C PRO A 138 -16.17 41.03 -4.79
N SER A 139 -15.25 40.60 -5.65
CA SER A 139 -14.89 39.22 -5.99
C SER A 139 -16.05 38.22 -6.09
N ALA A 140 -16.33 37.66 -7.26
CA ALA A 140 -17.21 36.51 -7.43
C ALA A 140 -16.96 35.45 -6.33
N SER A 141 -17.74 35.51 -5.24
CA SER A 141 -17.53 34.70 -4.06
C SER A 141 -18.15 33.36 -4.38
N LEU A 142 -17.29 32.34 -4.43
CA LEU A 142 -17.73 30.97 -4.55
C LEU A 142 -18.80 30.71 -3.48
N PRO A 143 -19.93 30.03 -3.78
CA PRO A 143 -20.92 29.74 -2.76
C PRO A 143 -20.27 28.95 -1.61
N PRO A 144 -20.72 29.18 -0.37
CA PRO A 144 -20.19 28.48 0.80
C PRO A 144 -20.27 26.98 0.56
N PHE A 145 -19.24 26.26 0.98
CA PHE A 145 -19.17 24.83 0.70
C PHE A 145 -20.27 24.09 1.50
N PRO A 146 -21.01 23.18 0.86
CA PRO A 146 -22.12 22.48 1.50
C PRO A 146 -21.67 21.66 2.72
N ALA A 147 -22.28 21.91 3.88
CA ALA A 147 -21.94 21.24 5.14
C ALA A 147 -22.02 19.70 5.06
N TYR A 148 -22.97 19.16 4.28
CA TYR A 148 -23.15 17.72 4.11
C TYR A 148 -22.01 17.05 3.33
N LEU A 149 -21.19 17.80 2.58
CA LEU A 149 -20.04 17.27 1.84
C LEU A 149 -18.72 17.39 2.59
N HIS A 150 -18.67 18.07 3.74
CA HIS A 150 -17.43 18.20 4.51
C HIS A 150 -16.95 16.82 4.95
N GLU A 151 -17.80 16.11 5.69
CA GLU A 151 -17.49 14.80 6.24
C GLU A 151 -17.14 13.78 5.15
N PRO A 152 -17.93 13.59 4.07
CA PRO A 152 -17.56 12.71 2.97
C PRO A 152 -16.21 13.03 2.32
N THR A 153 -15.87 14.32 2.15
CA THR A 153 -14.61 14.76 1.53
C THR A 153 -13.41 14.40 2.41
N PHE A 154 -13.51 14.65 3.72
CA PHE A 154 -12.45 14.27 4.66
C PHE A 154 -12.31 12.77 4.81
N GLN A 155 -13.44 12.05 4.88
CA GLN A 155 -13.45 10.59 4.96
C GLN A 155 -12.74 9.99 3.75
N LEU A 156 -13.04 10.47 2.55
CA LEU A 156 -12.41 10.00 1.32
C LEU A 156 -10.89 10.24 1.30
N ALA A 157 -10.45 11.46 1.67
CA ALA A 157 -9.03 11.76 1.78
C ALA A 157 -8.34 10.87 2.82
N SER A 158 -8.99 10.62 3.96
CA SER A 158 -8.44 9.75 5.01
C SER A 158 -8.34 8.28 4.56
N SER A 159 -9.33 7.77 3.84
CA SER A 159 -9.32 6.39 3.31
C SER A 159 -8.21 6.20 2.28
N HIS A 160 -7.95 7.17 1.40
CA HIS A 160 -6.81 7.13 0.48
C HIS A 160 -5.47 7.13 1.22
N LEU A 161 -5.34 7.96 2.27
CA LEU A 161 -4.14 7.98 3.11
C LEU A 161 -3.92 6.63 3.79
N VAL A 162 -4.96 6.05 4.40
CA VAL A 162 -4.90 4.72 5.04
C VAL A 162 -4.47 3.65 4.05
N CYS A 163 -5.09 3.62 2.85
CA CYS A 163 -4.69 2.69 1.79
C CYS A 163 -3.22 2.87 1.40
N SER A 164 -2.76 4.12 1.25
CA SER A 164 -1.36 4.38 0.92
C SER A 164 -0.41 3.90 2.03
N VAL A 165 -0.73 4.13 3.30
CA VAL A 165 0.12 3.68 4.42
C VAL A 165 0.19 2.15 4.47
N MET A 166 -0.95 1.47 4.29
CA MET A 166 -1.00 0.01 4.23
C MET A 166 -0.14 -0.53 3.09
N LEU A 167 -0.26 0.04 1.88
CA LEU A 167 0.55 -0.36 0.73
C LEU A 167 2.04 -0.03 0.90
N THR A 168 2.38 1.09 1.55
CA THR A 168 3.78 1.39 1.93
C THR A 168 4.32 0.31 2.87
N GLY A 169 3.51 -0.14 3.84
CA GLY A 169 3.85 -1.25 4.72
C GLY A 169 4.11 -2.55 3.96
N VAL A 170 3.34 -2.84 2.91
CA VAL A 170 3.60 -4.00 2.03
C VAL A 170 4.96 -3.88 1.35
N ILE A 171 5.31 -2.72 0.79
CA ILE A 171 6.64 -2.52 0.17
C ILE A 171 7.75 -2.69 1.21
N LEU A 172 7.58 -2.16 2.42
CA LEU A 172 8.55 -2.27 3.49
C LEU A 172 8.75 -3.72 3.93
N LEU A 173 7.68 -4.51 4.05
CA LEU A 173 7.76 -5.93 4.38
C LEU A 173 8.45 -6.73 3.28
N GLN A 174 8.19 -6.43 2.00
CA GLN A 174 8.88 -7.09 0.89
C GLN A 174 10.37 -6.69 0.82
N ALA A 175 10.71 -5.45 1.15
CA ALA A 175 12.11 -5.03 1.29
C ALA A 175 12.79 -5.71 2.49
N GLY A 176 12.08 -5.85 3.61
CA GLY A 176 12.57 -6.57 4.79
C GLY A 176 12.82 -8.05 4.51
N ARG A 177 11.95 -8.68 3.71
CA ARG A 177 12.17 -10.04 3.22
C ARG A 177 13.44 -10.15 2.39
N TRP A 178 13.65 -9.24 1.44
CA TRP A 178 14.87 -9.24 0.64
C TRP A 178 16.14 -9.11 1.50
N TRP A 179 16.09 -8.23 2.51
CA TRP A 179 17.20 -8.09 3.46
C TRP A 179 17.43 -9.34 4.31
N ALA A 180 16.35 -9.99 4.78
CA ALA A 180 16.44 -11.23 5.55
C ALA A 180 16.96 -12.40 4.70
N GLU A 181 16.54 -12.51 3.44
CA GLU A 181 17.06 -13.53 2.52
C GLU A 181 18.57 -13.36 2.27
N GLN A 182 19.07 -12.12 2.17
CA GLN A 182 20.51 -11.86 2.00
C GLN A 182 21.33 -12.22 3.27
N ALA A 183 20.78 -11.94 4.45
CA ALA A 183 21.46 -12.25 5.71
C ALA A 183 21.58 -13.76 5.98
N ASP A 184 20.61 -14.55 5.54
CA ASP A 184 20.67 -16.02 5.60
C ASP A 184 21.71 -16.57 4.60
N GLU A 185 21.81 -15.99 3.38
CA GLU A 185 22.79 -16.40 2.36
C GLU A 185 24.24 -16.11 2.79
N ASP A 186 24.51 -14.92 3.34
CA ASP A 186 25.85 -14.54 3.79
C ASP A 186 26.34 -15.37 5.00
N GLY A 187 25.42 -15.87 5.83
CA GLY A 187 25.74 -16.71 7.00
C GLY A 187 26.04 -18.17 6.66
N ASP A 188 25.33 -18.75 5.68
CA ASP A 188 25.58 -20.12 5.21
C ASP A 188 26.93 -20.23 4.47
N ASP A 189 27.37 -19.18 3.76
CA ASP A 189 28.66 -19.15 3.06
C ASP A 189 29.87 -19.10 4.04
N ASP A 190 29.72 -18.47 5.19
CA ASP A 190 30.75 -18.43 6.25
C ASP A 190 30.86 -19.78 7.00
N ASP A 191 29.74 -20.49 7.20
CA ASP A 191 29.73 -21.83 7.83
C ASP A 191 30.22 -22.93 6.86
N ALA A 192 29.94 -22.82 5.55
CA ALA A 192 30.43 -23.76 4.54
C ALA A 192 31.96 -23.69 4.32
N MET A 193 32.58 -22.53 4.58
CA MET A 193 34.04 -22.36 4.53
C MET A 193 34.78 -22.99 5.74
N VAL A 194 34.05 -23.44 6.76
CA VAL A 194 34.63 -24.15 7.93
C VAL A 194 34.53 -25.67 7.78
N GLU A 195 33.64 -26.20 6.94
CA GLU A 195 33.43 -27.66 6.80
C GLU A 195 34.32 -28.35 5.74
N ASP A 196 34.86 -27.61 4.76
CA ASP A 196 35.76 -28.15 3.71
C ASP A 196 37.26 -28.18 4.11
N GLY A 197 37.57 -27.95 5.41
CA GLY A 197 38.92 -27.70 5.91
C GLY A 197 39.61 -28.80 6.73
N GLU A 198 38.96 -29.90 7.11
CA GLU A 198 39.59 -30.99 7.90
C GLU A 198 38.88 -32.31 7.62
N GLU A 199 39.45 -33.25 6.84
CA GLU A 199 40.41 -34.29 7.25
C GLU A 199 40.78 -35.16 5.99
N PRO A 200 41.77 -36.09 5.97
CA PRO A 200 42.52 -36.73 7.08
C PRO A 200 44.05 -36.81 6.87
N THR A 201 44.86 -37.22 7.87
CA THR A 201 45.79 -38.38 7.83
C THR A 201 46.65 -38.52 9.13
N THR A 202 46.61 -39.73 9.71
CA THR A 202 47.66 -40.52 10.42
C THR A 202 48.04 -40.33 11.91
N THR A 203 47.41 -41.18 12.73
CA THR A 203 48.00 -42.23 13.62
C THR A 203 48.78 -41.83 14.90
N ARG A 204 48.21 -42.11 16.08
CA ARG A 204 48.65 -43.18 17.01
C ARG A 204 47.85 -43.20 18.33
N GLU A 205 47.43 -44.42 18.70
CA GLU A 205 47.31 -45.00 20.06
C GLU A 205 46.72 -44.13 21.19
N GLY A 206 45.66 -44.48 21.89
CA GLY A 206 44.90 -45.72 21.95
C GLY A 206 43.85 -45.59 23.07
N THR A 207 42.70 -46.21 22.88
CA THR A 207 41.79 -46.52 23.98
C THR A 207 42.00 -47.97 24.37
N PRO A 208 42.16 -48.24 25.67
CA PRO A 208 41.48 -49.41 26.20
C PRO A 208 40.70 -49.03 27.46
N THR A 209 39.39 -49.18 27.38
CA THR A 209 38.56 -49.54 28.53
C THR A 209 38.95 -50.91 29.07
N PRO A 210 38.87 -51.13 30.38
CA PRO A 210 38.60 -52.48 30.91
C PRO A 210 37.47 -52.45 31.97
N PRO A 211 36.93 -53.60 32.43
CA PRO A 211 35.93 -54.36 31.68
C PRO A 211 34.67 -54.67 32.51
N GLU A 212 33.55 -54.93 31.84
CA GLU A 212 32.38 -55.60 32.41
C GLU A 212 32.70 -57.09 32.64
N SER A 213 32.77 -57.55 33.90
CA SER A 213 32.85 -58.97 34.22
C SER A 213 31.46 -59.55 34.52
N LYS A 214 31.10 -60.57 33.75
CA LYS A 214 29.86 -61.34 33.79
C LYS A 214 29.96 -62.49 34.82
N LYS A 215 28.93 -62.61 35.66
CA LYS A 215 28.25 -63.85 36.14
C LYS A 215 28.82 -64.73 37.29
N THR A 216 27.93 -64.91 38.27
CA THR A 216 27.56 -66.14 39.04
C THR A 216 28.54 -66.81 40.00
N ARG A 217 28.15 -66.83 41.28
CA ARG A 217 27.81 -68.07 42.00
C ARG A 217 26.70 -67.80 43.01
#